data_AF-A0AA88EE67-F1
#
_entry.id   AF-A0AA88EE67-F1
#
_cell.length_a   1.000
_cell.length_b   1.000
_cell.length_c   1.000
_cell.angle_alpha   90.00
_cell.angle_beta   90.00
_cell.angle_gamma   90.00
#
_symmetry.space_group_name_H-M   'P 1'
#
loop_
_entity.id
_entity.type
_entity.pdbx_description
1 polymer ?
#
loop_
_entity_poly.entity_id
_entity_poly.type
_entity_poly.pdbx_seq_one_letter_code
_entity_poly.pdbx_strand_id
1 'polypeptide(L)'
;MPVDSQELWLESLPTDTVHGIPLGEGNVRVSINVPKLKKSPVPIPTYDATTVEDAVNGAMRPLAYYAHSSMRQGNQIEVPIPYTIMGFDMPVFLSFEDIYEFINLQEISANCILVYMRYLEELCRINGQAEKFVFVSPSLISPVRTDTEDAGRRERTDNLLSFLRDAPKERLYLVPHNRGRHWVLGVIDPWEDLVLYFDPLREKKRDDFTELMNMALTDWKITTGEGIRRRRDCKTKILNRPCPLQEGSVECGYFILDFMRDIVLNGIDALESKQFYTSEDLDLIRGEWSGHIKPPV
;
A
#
# COMPACT_ATOMS: atom_id res chain seq x y z
N MET A 1 -5.74 -24.54 20.42
CA MET A 1 -5.81 -25.24 19.12
C MET A 1 -5.33 -24.25 18.08
N PRO A 2 -4.32 -24.57 17.26
CA PRO A 2 -3.89 -23.66 16.21
C PRO A 2 -5.02 -23.60 15.17
N VAL A 3 -5.44 -22.39 14.82
CA VAL A 3 -6.32 -22.15 13.68
C VAL A 3 -5.44 -22.33 12.45
N ASP A 4 -5.75 -23.32 11.62
CA ASP A 4 -5.15 -23.48 10.30
C ASP A 4 -5.37 -22.18 9.52
N SER A 5 -4.31 -21.40 9.35
CA SER A 5 -4.25 -20.37 8.33
C SER A 5 -4.21 -21.10 6.99
N GLN A 6 -5.38 -21.32 6.38
CA GLN A 6 -5.43 -21.67 4.96
C GLN A 6 -4.77 -20.51 4.20
N GLU A 7 -3.53 -20.70 3.76
CA GLU A 7 -2.91 -19.89 2.73
C GLU A 7 -3.77 -20.05 1.47
N LEU A 8 -4.70 -19.11 1.28
CA LEU A 8 -5.53 -19.00 0.09
C LEU A 8 -4.63 -18.47 -1.04
N TRP A 9 -4.06 -19.40 -1.80
CA TRP A 9 -3.39 -19.09 -3.05
C TRP A 9 -4.39 -18.42 -3.99
N LEU A 10 -4.04 -17.25 -4.53
CA LEU A 10 -4.78 -16.62 -5.64
C LEU A 10 -4.94 -17.67 -6.74
N GLU A 11 -6.18 -18.05 -7.07
CA GLU A 11 -6.45 -18.98 -8.17
C GLU A 11 -5.93 -18.35 -9.47
N SER A 12 -4.98 -19.02 -10.10
CA SER A 12 -4.42 -18.63 -11.39
C SER A 12 -5.51 -18.64 -12.46
N LEU A 13 -5.63 -17.55 -13.21
CA LEU A 13 -6.56 -17.47 -14.32
C LEU A 13 -6.04 -18.31 -15.51
N PRO A 14 -6.92 -18.87 -16.36
CA PRO A 14 -6.52 -19.60 -17.57
C PRO A 14 -5.68 -18.78 -18.57
N THR A 15 -5.64 -17.47 -18.39
CA THR A 15 -4.85 -16.52 -19.20
C THR A 15 -3.51 -16.15 -18.57
N ASP A 16 -3.24 -16.60 -17.34
CA ASP A 16 -1.99 -16.28 -16.68
C ASP A 16 -0.83 -17.01 -17.38
N THR A 17 0.28 -16.29 -17.54
CA THR A 17 1.49 -16.82 -18.16
C THR A 17 2.62 -16.89 -17.15
N VAL A 18 3.51 -17.88 -17.32
CA VAL A 18 4.81 -17.95 -16.66
C VAL A 18 5.86 -17.73 -17.74
N HIS A 19 6.58 -16.61 -17.64
CA HIS A 19 7.56 -16.19 -18.66
C HIS A 19 6.98 -16.14 -20.09
N GLY A 20 5.74 -15.68 -20.25
CA GLY A 20 5.07 -15.57 -21.55
C GLY A 20 4.48 -16.88 -22.09
N ILE A 21 4.61 -18.00 -21.36
CA ILE A 21 3.98 -19.28 -21.71
C ILE A 21 2.67 -19.43 -20.93
N PRO A 22 1.53 -19.72 -21.58
CA PRO A 22 0.26 -19.98 -20.90
C PRO A 22 0.36 -21.11 -19.89
N LEU A 23 -0.24 -20.92 -18.72
CA LEU A 23 -0.38 -22.00 -17.74
C LEU A 23 -1.33 -23.08 -18.29
N GLY A 24 -0.89 -24.34 -18.22
CA GLY A 24 -1.77 -25.47 -18.52
C GLY A 24 -2.92 -25.58 -17.51
N GLU A 25 -4.02 -26.21 -17.91
CA GLU A 25 -5.21 -26.41 -17.09
C GLU A 25 -4.85 -27.08 -15.74
N GLY A 26 -5.27 -26.46 -14.63
CA GLY A 26 -4.97 -26.92 -13.27
C GLY A 26 -3.60 -26.50 -12.71
N ASN A 27 -2.75 -25.82 -13.50
CA ASN A 27 -1.47 -25.29 -13.00
C ASN A 27 -1.64 -23.91 -12.38
N VAL A 28 -1.00 -23.71 -11.23
CA VAL A 28 -1.01 -22.44 -10.51
C VAL A 28 0.32 -21.72 -10.66
N ARG A 29 0.26 -20.39 -10.88
CA ARG A 29 1.44 -19.54 -10.81
C ARG A 29 1.80 -19.34 -9.34
N VAL A 30 3.00 -19.78 -8.97
CA VAL A 30 3.56 -19.53 -7.64
C VAL A 30 4.72 -18.54 -7.76
N SER A 31 4.75 -17.55 -6.88
CA SER A 31 5.89 -16.66 -6.71
C SER A 31 6.75 -17.19 -5.56
N ILE A 32 8.08 -17.20 -5.74
CA ILE A 32 9.00 -17.60 -4.69
C ILE A 32 9.40 -16.35 -3.92
N ASN A 33 8.98 -16.30 -2.64
CA ASN A 33 9.25 -15.17 -1.76
C ASN A 33 10.57 -15.36 -1.00
N VAL A 34 10.74 -16.48 -0.30
CA VAL A 34 11.94 -16.77 0.50
C VAL A 34 12.50 -18.15 0.15
N PRO A 35 13.64 -18.23 -0.56
CA PRO A 35 14.22 -19.50 -0.95
C PRO A 35 14.98 -20.16 0.22
N LYS A 36 14.43 -21.22 0.82
CA LYS A 36 15.14 -21.99 1.88
C LYS A 36 16.40 -22.71 1.36
N LEU A 37 16.34 -23.20 0.12
CA LEU A 37 17.46 -23.90 -0.54
C LEU A 37 17.76 -23.20 -1.88
N LYS A 38 18.45 -22.06 -1.79
CA LYS A 38 18.73 -21.14 -2.90
C LYS A 38 19.20 -21.80 -4.20
N LYS A 39 20.15 -22.73 -4.10
CA LYS A 39 20.80 -23.39 -5.25
C LYS A 39 20.04 -24.60 -5.79
N SER A 40 18.90 -24.97 -5.19
CA SER A 40 18.08 -26.06 -5.72
C SER A 40 17.58 -25.71 -7.12
N PRO A 41 17.51 -26.67 -8.06
CA PRO A 41 16.98 -26.41 -9.39
C PRO A 41 15.46 -26.16 -9.33
N VAL A 42 14.96 -25.28 -10.20
CA VAL A 42 13.51 -25.13 -10.40
C VAL A 42 12.94 -26.31 -11.20
N PRO A 43 11.64 -26.66 -11.02
CA PRO A 43 11.03 -27.79 -11.73
C PRO A 43 11.09 -27.68 -13.26
N ILE A 44 11.00 -26.45 -13.79
CA ILE A 44 11.09 -26.15 -15.22
C ILE A 44 12.14 -25.03 -15.38
N PRO A 45 13.41 -25.38 -15.63
CA PRO A 45 14.46 -24.41 -15.84
C PRO A 45 14.25 -23.66 -17.17
N THR A 46 14.51 -22.36 -17.15
CA THR A 46 14.57 -21.51 -18.34
C THR A 46 15.99 -20.93 -18.48
N TYR A 47 16.27 -20.21 -19.58
CA TYR A 47 17.54 -19.49 -19.70
C TYR A 47 17.71 -18.41 -18.61
N ASP A 48 16.58 -17.95 -18.06
CA ASP A 48 16.50 -16.88 -17.07
C ASP A 48 16.51 -17.41 -15.62
N ALA A 49 15.90 -18.56 -15.37
CA ALA A 49 15.82 -19.12 -14.02
C ALA A 49 16.17 -20.60 -14.02
N THR A 50 17.30 -20.93 -13.39
CA THR A 50 17.78 -22.31 -13.27
C THR A 50 17.70 -22.83 -11.84
N THR A 51 17.77 -21.92 -10.87
CA THR A 51 17.69 -22.20 -9.44
C THR A 51 16.49 -21.53 -8.78
N VAL A 52 16.13 -22.00 -7.59
CA VAL A 52 15.05 -21.44 -6.76
C VAL A 52 15.33 -19.96 -6.43
N GLU A 53 16.59 -19.57 -6.24
CA GLU A 53 16.99 -18.17 -6.06
C GLU A 53 16.75 -17.33 -7.32
N ASP A 54 17.02 -17.86 -8.52
CA ASP A 54 16.77 -17.12 -9.77
C ASP A 54 15.28 -16.85 -10.01
N ALA A 55 14.41 -17.71 -9.50
CA ALA A 55 12.95 -17.58 -9.61
C ALA A 55 12.35 -16.63 -8.57
N VAL A 56 13.13 -16.18 -7.57
CA VAL A 56 12.71 -15.10 -6.67
C VAL A 56 12.44 -13.85 -7.50
N ASN A 57 11.32 -13.19 -7.22
CA ASN A 57 10.91 -12.00 -7.95
C ASN A 57 10.76 -12.18 -9.48
N GLY A 58 10.50 -13.41 -9.95
CA GLY A 58 10.32 -13.69 -11.38
C GLY A 58 9.23 -12.83 -12.06
N ALA A 59 8.26 -12.29 -11.29
CA ALA A 59 7.26 -11.35 -11.78
C ALA A 59 7.83 -9.97 -12.18
N MET A 60 8.96 -9.55 -11.61
CA MET A 60 9.59 -8.26 -11.94
C MET A 60 10.20 -8.25 -13.34
N ARG A 61 10.68 -9.40 -13.84
CA ARG A 61 11.44 -9.47 -15.10
C ARG A 61 10.57 -9.15 -16.33
N PRO A 62 9.38 -9.76 -16.52
CA PRO A 62 8.50 -9.38 -17.63
C PRO A 62 8.09 -7.90 -17.58
N LEU A 63 7.86 -7.37 -16.37
CA LEU A 63 7.49 -5.97 -16.17
C LEU A 63 8.66 -5.04 -16.53
N ALA A 64 9.88 -5.34 -16.09
CA ALA A 64 11.09 -4.63 -16.48
C ALA A 64 11.31 -4.66 -18.00
N TYR A 65 11.13 -5.84 -18.62
CA TYR A 65 11.26 -5.99 -20.06
C TYR A 65 10.26 -5.12 -20.82
N TYR A 66 8.99 -5.13 -20.41
CA TYR A 66 7.96 -4.28 -21.00
C TYR A 66 8.29 -2.80 -20.84
N ALA A 67 8.73 -2.38 -19.65
CA ALA A 67 9.12 -1.00 -19.41
C ALA A 67 10.25 -0.55 -20.35
N HIS A 68 11.30 -1.36 -20.48
CA HIS A 68 12.42 -1.05 -21.37
C HIS A 68 12.06 -1.06 -22.85
N SER A 69 11.22 -1.99 -23.30
CA SER A 69 10.89 -2.16 -24.72
C SER A 69 9.79 -1.22 -25.21
N SER A 70 8.76 -0.99 -24.40
CA SER A 70 7.52 -0.30 -24.80
C SER A 70 7.35 1.06 -24.14
N MET A 71 7.59 1.19 -22.83
CA MET A 71 7.24 2.42 -22.09
C MET A 71 8.18 3.59 -22.37
N ARG A 72 9.43 3.31 -22.77
CA ARG A 72 10.36 4.34 -23.28
C ARG A 72 9.86 5.05 -24.54
N GLN A 73 8.89 4.47 -25.25
CA GLN A 73 8.27 5.05 -26.43
C GLN A 73 7.03 5.91 -26.08
N GLY A 74 6.77 6.13 -24.79
CA GLY A 74 5.64 6.92 -24.30
C GLY A 74 4.45 6.07 -23.85
N ASN A 75 4.51 4.75 -23.97
CA ASN A 75 3.44 3.87 -23.48
C ASN A 75 3.40 3.87 -21.94
N GLN A 76 2.20 3.77 -21.38
CA GLN A 76 1.95 3.66 -19.95
C GLN A 76 1.11 2.41 -19.67
N ILE A 77 1.19 1.90 -18.43
CA ILE A 77 0.30 0.82 -17.99
C ILE A 77 -0.87 1.45 -17.23
N GLU A 78 -2.07 1.33 -17.78
CA GLU A 78 -3.29 1.72 -17.10
C GLU A 78 -3.66 0.69 -16.02
N VAL A 79 -3.87 1.17 -14.79
CA VAL A 79 -4.26 0.35 -13.65
C VAL A 79 -5.57 0.91 -13.07
N PRO A 80 -6.69 0.17 -13.15
CA PRO A 80 -7.94 0.62 -12.57
C PRO A 80 -7.83 0.63 -11.04
N ILE A 81 -8.21 1.75 -10.41
CA ILE A 81 -8.23 1.87 -8.94
C ILE A 81 -9.69 1.80 -8.45
N PRO A 82 -9.99 0.98 -7.43
CA PRO A 82 -11.33 0.91 -6.86
C PRO A 82 -11.87 2.26 -6.36
N TYR A 83 -13.16 2.52 -6.59
CA TYR A 83 -13.88 3.67 -6.02
C TYR A 83 -13.70 3.76 -4.50
N THR A 84 -13.63 2.62 -3.81
CA THR A 84 -13.44 2.53 -2.36
C THR A 84 -12.11 3.14 -1.86
N ILE A 85 -11.14 3.37 -2.75
CA ILE A 85 -9.84 3.97 -2.43
C ILE A 85 -9.78 5.48 -2.78
N MET A 86 -10.40 5.87 -3.89
CA MET A 86 -10.33 7.22 -4.46
C MET A 86 -11.57 8.08 -4.17
N GLY A 87 -12.73 7.47 -3.96
CA GLY A 87 -14.02 8.16 -3.93
C GLY A 87 -14.54 8.58 -5.31
N PHE A 88 -13.88 8.17 -6.40
CA PHE A 88 -14.28 8.38 -7.79
C PHE A 88 -13.62 7.36 -8.72
N ASP A 89 -14.20 7.17 -9.91
CA ASP A 89 -13.71 6.22 -10.91
C ASP A 89 -12.64 6.85 -11.81
N MET A 90 -11.37 6.66 -11.46
CA MET A 90 -10.24 7.05 -12.30
C MET A 90 -9.12 6.01 -12.19
N PRO A 91 -8.58 5.53 -13.33
CA PRO A 91 -7.39 4.70 -13.31
C PRO A 91 -6.15 5.55 -12.95
N VAL A 92 -5.07 4.87 -12.57
CA VAL A 92 -3.72 5.44 -12.54
C VAL A 92 -2.91 4.91 -13.72
N PHE A 93 -2.01 5.74 -14.23
CA PHE A 93 -1.13 5.38 -15.34
C PHE A 93 0.30 5.27 -14.82
N LEU A 94 0.83 4.05 -14.82
CA LEU A 94 2.22 3.81 -14.46
C LEU A 94 3.13 4.20 -15.63
N SER A 95 4.13 5.05 -15.37
CA SER A 95 5.15 5.43 -16.34
C SER A 95 6.37 4.51 -16.31
N PHE A 96 7.29 4.70 -17.25
CA PHE A 96 8.58 3.99 -17.24
C PHE A 96 9.33 4.24 -15.92
N GLU A 97 9.29 5.47 -15.42
CA GLU A 97 9.91 5.89 -14.17
C GLU A 97 9.29 5.15 -12.98
N ASP A 98 7.96 5.05 -12.89
CA ASP A 98 7.30 4.30 -11.81
C ASP A 98 7.80 2.84 -11.75
N ILE A 99 7.91 2.17 -12.91
CA ILE A 99 8.42 0.80 -12.96
C ILE A 99 9.91 0.74 -12.63
N TYR A 100 10.71 1.64 -13.20
CA TYR A 100 12.15 1.67 -13.04
C TYR A 100 12.55 1.95 -11.59
N GLU A 101 11.98 2.99 -10.98
CA GLU A 101 12.23 3.37 -9.60
C GLU A 101 11.84 2.22 -8.64
N PHE A 102 10.66 1.64 -8.87
CA PHE A 102 10.18 0.58 -8.00
C PHE A 102 11.05 -0.68 -8.04
N ILE A 103 11.45 -1.13 -9.23
CA ILE A 103 12.31 -2.31 -9.41
C ILE A 103 13.72 -2.07 -8.85
N ASN A 104 14.25 -0.85 -8.95
CA ASN A 104 15.61 -0.51 -8.53
C ASN A 104 15.71 0.01 -7.08
N LEU A 105 14.68 -0.18 -6.24
CA LEU A 105 14.64 0.31 -4.85
C LEU A 105 14.97 1.81 -4.75
N GLN A 106 14.26 2.63 -5.53
CA GLN A 106 14.37 4.10 -5.47
C GLN A 106 13.14 4.69 -4.78
N GLU A 107 13.12 6.01 -4.56
CA GLU A 107 11.93 6.68 -4.02
C GLU A 107 10.72 6.42 -4.93
N ILE A 108 9.65 5.87 -4.36
CA ILE A 108 8.45 5.50 -5.12
C ILE A 108 7.37 6.59 -5.10
N SER A 109 6.65 6.68 -6.21
CA SER A 109 5.58 7.65 -6.41
C SER A 109 4.28 7.26 -5.68
N ALA A 110 3.31 8.20 -5.66
CA ALA A 110 1.97 7.93 -5.17
C ALA A 110 1.24 6.85 -6.01
N ASN A 111 1.57 6.72 -7.30
CA ASN A 111 0.98 5.68 -8.16
C ASN A 111 1.40 4.29 -7.69
N CYS A 112 2.67 4.10 -7.32
CA CYS A 112 3.15 2.85 -6.75
C CYS A 112 2.41 2.48 -5.46
N ILE A 113 2.18 3.46 -4.57
CA ILE A 113 1.40 3.28 -3.34
C ILE A 113 -0.04 2.85 -3.66
N LEU A 114 -0.69 3.52 -4.61
CA LEU A 114 -2.08 3.23 -5.01
C LEU A 114 -2.26 1.84 -5.61
N VAL A 115 -1.32 1.40 -6.45
CA VAL A 115 -1.36 0.04 -7.01
C VAL A 115 -1.26 -1.01 -5.91
N TYR A 116 -0.44 -0.77 -4.88
CA TYR A 116 -0.35 -1.68 -3.75
C TYR A 116 -1.60 -1.63 -2.85
N MET A 117 -2.18 -0.46 -2.62
CA MET A 117 -3.45 -0.32 -1.88
C MET A 117 -4.57 -1.09 -2.58
N ARG A 118 -4.63 -1.06 -3.92
CA ARG A 118 -5.57 -1.89 -4.69
C ARG A 118 -5.36 -3.38 -4.43
N TYR A 119 -4.11 -3.85 -4.40
CA TYR A 119 -3.81 -5.24 -4.05
C TYR A 119 -4.28 -5.58 -2.64
N LEU A 120 -3.99 -4.74 -1.65
CA LEU A 120 -4.41 -4.98 -0.27
C LEU A 120 -5.93 -4.94 -0.09
N GLU A 121 -6.65 -4.10 -0.83
CA GLU A 121 -8.11 -4.07 -0.83
C GLU A 121 -8.69 -5.39 -1.34
N GLU A 122 -8.16 -5.91 -2.46
CA GLU A 122 -8.53 -7.22 -2.99
C GLU A 122 -8.25 -8.33 -1.98
N LEU A 123 -7.07 -8.30 -1.34
CA LEU A 123 -6.69 -9.25 -0.30
C LEU A 123 -7.65 -9.18 0.91
N CYS A 124 -8.01 -7.98 1.36
CA CYS A 124 -9.00 -7.80 2.41
C CYS A 124 -10.36 -8.39 2.01
N ARG A 125 -10.79 -8.22 0.76
CA ARG A 125 -12.05 -8.79 0.27
C ARG A 125 -12.03 -10.31 0.29
N ILE A 126 -10.97 -10.92 -0.24
CA ILE A 126 -10.79 -12.38 -0.24
C ILE A 126 -10.78 -12.94 1.19
N ASN A 127 -10.15 -12.22 2.12
CA ASN A 127 -10.05 -12.63 3.53
C ASN A 127 -11.30 -12.27 4.38
N GLY A 128 -12.37 -11.73 3.79
CA GLY A 128 -13.56 -11.31 4.53
C GLY A 128 -13.35 -10.11 5.46
N GLN A 129 -12.32 -9.30 5.20
CA GLN A 129 -11.90 -8.12 5.96
C GLN A 129 -12.22 -6.79 5.24
N ALA A 130 -12.94 -6.81 4.12
CA ALA A 130 -13.28 -5.61 3.34
C ALA A 130 -13.99 -4.52 4.15
N GLU A 131 -14.72 -4.87 5.20
CA GLU A 131 -15.39 -3.90 6.07
C GLU A 131 -14.49 -3.35 7.19
N LYS A 132 -13.34 -3.99 7.46
CA LYS A 132 -12.45 -3.65 8.57
C LYS A 132 -11.43 -2.59 8.19
N PHE A 133 -10.84 -2.70 6.99
CA PHE A 133 -9.77 -1.82 6.54
C PHE A 133 -10.21 -1.04 5.30
N VAL A 134 -10.08 0.28 5.36
CA VAL A 134 -10.29 1.18 4.22
C VAL A 134 -9.00 1.92 3.94
N PHE A 135 -8.60 1.96 2.67
CA PHE A 135 -7.41 2.67 2.22
C PHE A 135 -7.82 4.00 1.60
N VAL A 136 -7.25 5.12 2.03
CA VAL A 136 -7.55 6.44 1.47
C VAL A 136 -6.38 6.92 0.62
N SER A 137 -6.65 7.26 -0.64
CA SER A 137 -5.60 7.66 -1.58
C SER A 137 -4.72 8.80 -1.03
N PRO A 138 -3.39 8.70 -1.17
CA PRO A 138 -2.50 9.78 -0.78
C PRO A 138 -2.69 11.06 -1.60
N SER A 139 -3.22 10.98 -2.83
CA SER A 139 -3.50 12.16 -3.66
C SER A 139 -4.61 13.03 -3.11
N LEU A 140 -5.46 12.49 -2.23
CA LEU A 140 -6.58 13.20 -1.61
C LEU A 140 -6.19 13.98 -0.36
N ILE A 141 -5.08 13.61 0.26
CA ILE A 141 -4.70 14.08 1.61
C ILE A 141 -3.28 14.63 1.72
N SER A 142 -2.40 14.29 0.79
CA SER A 142 -1.02 14.80 0.77
C SER A 142 -0.99 16.19 0.14
N PRO A 143 -0.19 17.12 0.66
CA PRO A 143 -0.04 18.42 0.05
C PRO A 143 0.62 18.31 -1.33
N VAL A 144 0.14 19.11 -2.28
CA VAL A 144 0.80 19.31 -3.58
C VAL A 144 1.61 20.61 -3.51
N ARG A 145 2.69 20.74 -4.30
CA ARG A 145 3.59 21.93 -4.27
C ARG A 145 2.87 23.26 -4.53
N THR A 146 1.67 23.23 -5.08
CA THR A 146 0.84 24.39 -5.42
C THR A 146 -0.22 24.73 -4.37
N ASP A 147 -0.31 23.96 -3.28
CA ASP A 147 -1.31 24.21 -2.24
C ASP A 147 -0.97 25.53 -1.53
N THR A 148 -1.83 26.54 -1.70
CA THR A 148 -1.86 27.63 -0.73
C THR A 148 -2.31 27.03 0.60
N GLU A 149 -1.55 27.27 1.67
CA GLU A 149 -1.61 26.48 2.93
C GLU A 149 -3.04 26.27 3.46
N ASP A 150 -3.93 27.26 3.35
CA ASP A 150 -5.30 27.17 3.88
C ASP A 150 -6.31 26.50 2.92
N ALA A 151 -6.36 26.92 1.65
CA ALA A 151 -7.38 26.43 0.70
C ALA A 151 -7.14 24.96 0.32
N GLY A 152 -5.88 24.57 0.05
CA GLY A 152 -5.53 23.19 -0.27
C GLY A 152 -5.74 22.25 0.91
N ARG A 153 -5.53 22.73 2.15
CA ARG A 153 -5.82 21.92 3.34
C ARG A 153 -7.31 21.67 3.54
N ARG A 154 -8.17 22.68 3.30
CA ARG A 154 -9.62 22.51 3.42
C ARG A 154 -10.14 21.46 2.45
N GLU A 155 -9.73 21.51 1.18
CA GLU A 155 -10.10 20.51 0.18
C GLU A 155 -9.67 19.09 0.61
N ARG A 156 -8.42 18.94 1.05
CA ARG A 156 -7.91 17.65 1.58
C ARG A 156 -8.68 17.17 2.81
N THR A 157 -9.11 18.08 3.69
CA THR A 157 -9.97 17.77 4.83
C THR A 157 -11.32 17.25 4.36
N ASP A 158 -11.96 17.92 3.40
CA ASP A 158 -13.26 17.55 2.86
C ASP A 158 -13.20 16.19 2.15
N ASN A 159 -12.13 15.94 1.40
CA ASN A 159 -11.86 14.65 0.79
C ASN A 159 -11.78 13.54 1.85
N LEU A 160 -10.96 13.70 2.89
CA LEU A 160 -10.87 12.71 3.97
C LEU A 160 -12.20 12.53 4.70
N LEU A 161 -12.91 13.61 5.00
CA LEU A 161 -14.21 13.59 5.67
C LEU A 161 -15.25 12.77 4.89
N SER A 162 -15.20 12.79 3.55
CA SER A 162 -16.12 12.01 2.72
C SER A 162 -16.03 10.49 2.97
N PHE A 163 -14.85 9.98 3.31
CA PHE A 163 -14.64 8.57 3.67
C PHE A 163 -15.10 8.26 5.11
N LEU A 164 -14.98 9.24 6.00
CA LEU A 164 -15.29 9.06 7.42
C LEU A 164 -16.78 9.22 7.72
N ARG A 165 -17.54 10.01 6.95
CA ARG A 165 -18.91 10.43 7.27
C ARG A 165 -19.83 9.29 7.73
N ASP A 166 -19.77 8.16 7.05
CA ASP A 166 -20.59 6.98 7.33
C ASP A 166 -19.76 5.80 7.88
N ALA A 167 -18.66 6.12 8.59
CA ALA A 167 -17.79 5.13 9.19
C ALA A 167 -18.55 4.24 10.19
N PRO A 168 -18.66 2.92 9.99
CA PRO A 168 -19.10 2.01 11.03
C PRO A 168 -18.06 1.91 12.15
N LYS A 169 -18.49 1.42 13.30
CA LYS A 169 -17.60 1.14 14.44
C LYS A 169 -16.55 0.11 14.06
N GLU A 170 -15.38 0.21 14.69
CA GLU A 170 -14.24 -0.73 14.55
C GLU A 170 -13.58 -0.74 13.16
N ARG A 171 -14.03 0.10 12.23
CA ARG A 171 -13.38 0.29 10.92
C ARG A 171 -12.18 1.21 11.05
N LEU A 172 -11.07 0.79 10.43
CA LEU A 172 -9.81 1.51 10.42
C LEU A 172 -9.52 2.07 9.03
N TYR A 173 -9.08 3.33 8.99
CA TYR A 173 -8.72 4.01 7.76
C TYR A 173 -7.21 4.19 7.67
N LEU A 174 -6.60 3.52 6.70
CA LEU A 174 -5.16 3.56 6.43
C LEU A 174 -4.90 4.67 5.41
N VAL A 175 -4.15 5.68 5.84
CA VAL A 175 -3.99 6.94 5.10
C VAL A 175 -2.50 7.23 4.88
N PRO A 176 -1.88 6.69 3.80
CA PRO A 176 -0.52 7.06 3.42
C PRO A 176 -0.47 8.55 3.07
N HIS A 177 0.54 9.25 3.55
CA HIS A 177 0.68 10.69 3.37
C HIS A 177 2.13 11.06 3.02
N ASN A 178 2.29 11.88 1.98
CA ASN A 178 3.60 12.34 1.52
C ASN A 178 3.88 13.76 2.00
N ARG A 179 4.97 13.96 2.74
CA ARG A 179 5.39 15.25 3.31
C ARG A 179 6.39 16.03 2.44
N GLY A 180 6.34 15.80 1.12
CA GLY A 180 7.23 16.45 0.14
C GLY A 180 8.52 15.70 -0.12
N ARG A 181 8.44 14.36 -0.25
CA ARG A 181 9.49 13.31 -0.44
C ARG A 181 9.68 12.34 0.71
N HIS A 182 8.87 12.43 1.76
CA HIS A 182 8.87 11.47 2.86
C HIS A 182 7.48 10.89 3.08
N TRP A 183 7.38 9.56 3.01
CA TRP A 183 6.12 8.84 3.19
C TRP A 183 5.93 8.44 4.66
N VAL A 184 4.72 8.69 5.17
CA VAL A 184 4.26 8.30 6.51
C VAL A 184 2.88 7.64 6.41
N LEU A 185 2.48 6.90 7.43
CA LEU A 185 1.16 6.27 7.49
C LEU A 185 0.37 6.77 8.71
N GLY A 186 -0.84 7.26 8.46
CA GLY A 186 -1.86 7.42 9.49
C GLY A 186 -2.78 6.20 9.52
N VAL A 187 -3.20 5.78 10.72
CA VAL A 187 -4.33 4.85 10.90
C VAL A 187 -5.37 5.55 11.77
N ILE A 188 -6.54 5.80 11.21
CA ILE A 188 -7.60 6.56 11.87
C ILE A 188 -8.67 5.60 12.39
N ASP A 189 -9.01 5.75 13.66
CA ASP A 189 -10.25 5.25 14.25
C ASP A 189 -11.11 6.45 14.66
N PRO A 190 -12.13 6.82 13.87
CA PRO A 190 -12.96 7.98 14.16
C PRO A 190 -13.81 7.75 15.42
N TRP A 191 -14.18 6.51 15.72
CA TRP A 191 -14.99 6.17 16.89
C TRP A 191 -14.18 6.19 18.18
N GLU A 192 -12.86 5.97 18.14
CA GLU A 192 -11.99 6.18 19.29
C GLU A 192 -11.38 7.60 19.36
N ASP A 193 -11.72 8.49 18.41
CA ASP A 193 -11.10 9.82 18.22
C ASP A 193 -9.56 9.75 18.27
N LEU A 194 -9.03 8.74 17.57
CA LEU A 194 -7.64 8.29 17.63
C LEU A 194 -7.02 8.23 16.24
N VAL A 195 -5.82 8.79 16.13
CA VAL A 195 -4.95 8.61 14.96
C VAL A 195 -3.63 8.03 15.41
N LEU A 196 -3.30 6.85 14.91
CA LEU A 196 -1.98 6.26 15.06
C LEU A 196 -1.09 6.74 13.91
N TYR A 197 0.10 7.23 14.24
CA TYR A 197 1.04 7.80 13.30
C TYR A 197 2.30 6.96 13.26
N PHE A 198 2.62 6.43 12.09
CA PHE A 198 3.78 5.61 11.81
C PHE A 198 4.71 6.37 10.86
N ASP A 199 5.95 6.57 11.30
CA ASP A 199 6.98 7.29 10.55
C ASP A 199 8.25 6.43 10.54
N PRO A 200 8.66 5.88 9.39
CA PRO A 200 9.81 5.00 9.31
C PRO A 200 11.13 5.71 9.62
N LEU A 201 11.21 7.04 9.52
CA LEU A 201 12.37 7.84 9.95
C LEU A 201 12.26 8.33 11.41
N ARG A 202 11.09 8.13 12.05
CA ARG A 202 10.79 8.61 13.41
C ARG A 202 11.03 10.11 13.58
N GLU A 203 10.81 10.87 12.52
CA GLU A 203 10.91 12.32 12.58
C GLU A 203 9.77 12.92 13.43
N LYS A 204 9.95 14.18 13.82
CA LYS A 204 8.82 14.92 14.41
C LYS A 204 7.71 15.05 13.37
N LYS A 205 6.47 14.84 13.82
CA LYS A 205 5.27 15.16 13.05
C LYS A 205 5.39 16.60 12.52
N ARG A 206 5.05 16.81 11.26
CA ARG A 206 4.81 18.16 10.74
C ARG A 206 3.39 18.59 11.05
N ASP A 207 3.21 19.90 11.12
CA ASP A 207 1.96 20.53 11.52
C ASP A 207 0.84 20.20 10.54
N ASP A 208 1.10 20.18 9.22
CA ASP A 208 0.05 19.96 8.21
C ASP A 208 -0.74 18.65 8.40
N PHE A 209 -0.07 17.50 8.58
CA PHE A 209 -0.76 16.23 8.83
C PHE A 209 -1.60 16.29 10.10
N THR A 210 -1.03 16.84 11.18
CA THR A 210 -1.70 16.95 12.48
C THR A 210 -2.93 17.85 12.39
N GLU A 211 -2.83 18.99 11.69
CA GLU A 211 -3.91 19.94 11.48
C GLU A 211 -5.01 19.34 10.59
N LEU A 212 -4.63 18.68 9.49
CA LEU A 212 -5.55 17.98 8.60
C LEU A 212 -6.40 16.95 9.36
N MET A 213 -5.76 16.10 10.17
CA MET A 213 -6.43 15.06 10.96
C MET A 213 -7.37 15.65 12.01
N ASN A 214 -6.92 16.69 12.72
CA ASN A 214 -7.76 17.37 13.71
C ASN A 214 -8.98 18.04 13.06
N MET A 215 -8.81 18.67 11.89
CA MET A 215 -9.91 19.29 11.15
C MET A 215 -10.91 18.23 10.69
N ALA A 216 -10.45 17.15 10.04
CA ALA A 216 -11.33 16.11 9.52
C ALA A 216 -12.13 15.41 10.63
N LEU A 217 -11.51 15.10 11.77
CA LEU A 217 -12.20 14.44 12.88
C LEU A 217 -13.08 15.41 13.68
N THR A 218 -12.72 16.68 13.75
CA THR A 218 -13.62 17.72 14.30
C THR A 218 -14.88 17.84 13.46
N ASP A 219 -14.74 17.93 12.14
CA ASP A 219 -15.87 18.02 11.23
C ASP A 219 -16.71 16.74 11.21
N TRP A 220 -16.07 15.58 11.30
CA TRP A 220 -16.77 14.30 11.44
C TRP A 220 -17.62 14.26 12.70
N LYS A 221 -17.06 14.68 13.85
CA LYS A 221 -17.80 14.78 15.13
C LYS A 221 -18.99 15.72 15.03
N ILE A 222 -18.85 16.84 14.32
CA ILE A 222 -19.94 17.82 14.11
C ILE A 222 -21.04 17.23 13.21
N THR A 223 -20.65 16.67 12.08
CA THR A 223 -21.61 16.20 11.05
C THR A 223 -22.37 14.94 11.46
N THR A 224 -21.79 14.08 12.29
CA THR A 224 -22.42 12.83 12.79
C THR A 224 -23.18 13.02 14.10
N GLY A 225 -23.05 14.18 14.76
CA GLY A 225 -23.63 14.45 16.09
C GLY A 225 -22.87 13.80 17.26
N GLU A 226 -21.81 13.05 17.00
CA GLU A 226 -20.95 12.44 18.04
C GLU A 226 -20.20 13.49 18.88
N GLY A 227 -19.96 14.68 18.34
CA GLY A 227 -19.35 15.81 19.04
C GLY A 227 -20.19 16.35 20.21
N ILE A 228 -21.52 16.17 20.18
CA ILE A 228 -22.42 16.58 21.27
C ILE A 228 -22.27 15.62 22.47
N ARG A 229 -22.04 14.33 22.20
CA ARG A 229 -21.87 13.29 23.22
C ARG A 229 -20.51 13.38 23.93
N ARG A 230 -19.46 13.84 23.23
CA ARG A 230 -18.08 13.88 23.72
C ARG A 230 -17.62 15.27 24.15
N ARG A 231 -18.42 15.94 24.99
CA ARG A 231 -18.00 17.18 25.68
C ARG A 231 -16.91 16.89 26.73
N ARG A 232 -15.67 16.63 26.31
CA ARG A 232 -14.52 16.82 27.21
C ARG A 232 -13.13 17.02 26.59
N ASP A 233 -12.91 16.80 25.30
CA ASP A 233 -11.68 17.28 24.63
C ASP A 233 -11.95 17.49 23.13
N CYS A 234 -11.67 18.68 22.60
CA CYS A 234 -11.91 18.99 21.20
C CYS A 234 -10.82 18.45 20.27
N LYS A 235 -9.64 18.13 20.81
CA LYS A 235 -8.48 17.69 20.03
C LYS A 235 -8.41 16.17 19.96
N THR A 236 -8.28 15.66 18.76
CA THR A 236 -8.07 14.24 18.48
C THR A 236 -6.77 13.75 19.12
N LYS A 237 -6.79 12.51 19.62
CA LYS A 237 -5.60 11.86 20.15
C LYS A 237 -4.74 11.35 18.99
N ILE A 238 -3.66 12.06 18.66
CA ILE A 238 -2.71 11.61 17.63
C ILE A 238 -1.45 11.05 18.30
N LEU A 239 -1.19 9.75 18.16
CA LEU A 239 -0.09 9.04 18.82
C LEU A 239 0.99 8.63 17.83
N ASN A 240 2.25 8.92 18.13
CA ASN A 240 3.37 8.26 17.43
C ASN A 240 3.41 6.80 17.89
N ARG A 241 3.46 5.85 16.96
CA ARG A 241 3.59 4.43 17.29
C ARG A 241 4.98 3.91 16.88
N PRO A 242 5.56 3.00 17.68
CA PRO A 242 6.71 2.23 17.26
C PRO A 242 6.43 1.52 15.93
N CYS A 243 7.41 1.53 15.06
CA CYS A 243 7.40 0.81 13.79
C CYS A 243 8.85 0.50 13.35
N PRO A 244 9.00 -0.41 12.36
CA PRO A 244 10.28 -0.65 11.72
C PRO A 244 10.97 0.64 11.30
N LEU A 245 12.22 0.79 11.72
CA LEU A 245 13.06 1.94 11.41
C LEU A 245 13.70 1.75 10.03
N GLN A 246 13.60 2.77 9.20
CA GLN A 246 14.36 2.90 7.97
C GLN A 246 15.72 3.54 8.27
N GLU A 247 16.80 2.92 7.77
CA GLU A 247 18.17 3.45 7.91
C GLU A 247 18.64 4.22 6.66
N GLY A 248 18.11 3.86 5.47
CA GLY A 248 18.43 4.51 4.21
C GLY A 248 17.60 5.77 3.95
N SER A 249 17.67 6.28 2.71
CA SER A 249 17.02 7.55 2.33
C SER A 249 15.84 7.39 1.39
N VAL A 250 15.58 6.21 0.83
CA VAL A 250 14.64 6.03 -0.30
C VAL A 250 13.50 5.06 0.01
N GLU A 251 13.61 4.29 1.09
CA GLU A 251 12.78 3.15 1.40
C GLU A 251 11.43 3.50 2.03
N CYS A 252 11.21 4.77 2.41
CA CYS A 252 10.03 5.18 3.20
C CYS A 252 8.71 4.72 2.56
N GLY A 253 8.60 4.81 1.23
CA GLY A 253 7.42 4.33 0.51
C GLY A 253 7.22 2.82 0.65
N TYR A 254 8.27 2.01 0.53
CA TYR A 254 8.20 0.55 0.71
C TYR A 254 7.85 0.18 2.16
N PHE A 255 8.36 0.93 3.14
CA PHE A 255 7.98 0.76 4.54
C PHE A 255 6.49 1.03 4.73
N ILE A 256 5.92 2.04 4.06
CA ILE A 256 4.47 2.28 4.12
C ILE A 256 3.69 1.14 3.47
N LEU A 257 4.17 0.56 2.35
CA LEU A 257 3.55 -0.63 1.76
C LEU A 257 3.50 -1.79 2.76
N ASP A 258 4.64 -2.08 3.38
CA ASP A 258 4.77 -3.20 4.31
C ASP A 258 4.05 -2.94 5.64
N PHE A 259 3.98 -1.68 6.10
CA PHE A 259 3.16 -1.31 7.26
C PHE A 259 1.69 -1.63 7.00
N MET A 260 1.16 -1.21 5.86
CA MET A 260 -0.23 -1.50 5.49
C MET A 260 -0.46 -3.01 5.38
N ARG A 261 0.47 -3.74 4.76
CA ARG A 261 0.43 -5.20 4.63
C ARG A 261 0.40 -5.90 6.00
N ASP A 262 1.33 -5.56 6.89
CA ASP A 262 1.41 -6.14 8.24
C ASP A 262 0.16 -5.82 9.06
N ILE A 263 -0.39 -4.61 8.95
CA ILE A 263 -1.65 -4.25 9.63
C ILE A 263 -2.81 -5.12 9.14
N VAL A 264 -2.92 -5.33 7.82
CA VAL A 264 -3.97 -6.17 7.22
C VAL A 264 -3.86 -7.62 7.67
N LEU A 265 -2.64 -8.18 7.61
CA LEU A 265 -2.40 -9.60 7.88
C LEU A 265 -2.39 -9.93 9.37
N ASN A 266 -1.78 -9.07 10.19
CA ASN A 266 -1.40 -9.37 11.56
C ASN A 266 -1.98 -8.40 12.59
N GLY A 267 -2.65 -7.32 12.13
CA GLY A 267 -3.18 -6.27 13.00
C GLY A 267 -2.17 -5.18 13.33
N ILE A 268 -2.66 -4.08 13.91
CA ILE A 268 -1.88 -2.85 14.17
C ILE A 268 -0.62 -3.11 15.02
N ASP A 269 -0.74 -3.93 16.06
CA ASP A 269 0.36 -4.14 17.02
C ASP A 269 1.52 -4.96 16.43
N ALA A 270 1.35 -5.56 15.25
CA ALA A 270 2.41 -6.29 14.56
C ALA A 270 3.64 -5.40 14.27
N LEU A 271 3.42 -4.11 13.99
CA LEU A 271 4.49 -3.16 13.71
C LEU A 271 5.38 -2.88 14.92
N GLU A 272 4.88 -3.03 16.14
CA GLU A 272 5.68 -2.76 17.34
C GLU A 272 6.71 -3.85 17.63
N SER A 273 6.45 -5.05 17.13
CA SER A 273 7.32 -6.22 17.32
C SER A 273 8.52 -6.25 16.37
N LYS A 274 8.48 -5.48 15.28
CA LYS A 274 9.51 -5.46 14.23
C LYS A 274 10.38 -4.21 14.35
N GLN A 275 11.69 -4.40 14.44
CA GLN A 275 12.65 -3.28 14.59
C GLN A 275 13.03 -2.63 13.26
N PHE A 276 13.17 -3.43 12.20
CA PHE A 276 13.54 -3.01 10.84
C PHE A 276 12.95 -4.01 9.85
N TYR A 277 12.85 -3.60 8.58
CA TYR A 277 12.59 -4.52 7.48
C TYR A 277 13.91 -4.94 6.82
N THR A 278 14.02 -6.22 6.51
CA THR A 278 15.17 -6.81 5.83
C THR A 278 15.06 -6.61 4.32
N SER A 279 16.15 -6.85 3.58
CA SER A 279 16.08 -6.90 2.12
C SER A 279 15.11 -7.97 1.62
N GLU A 280 14.92 -9.08 2.35
CA GLU A 280 13.95 -10.13 1.99
C GLU A 280 12.50 -9.64 2.12
N ASP A 281 12.21 -8.82 3.14
CA ASP A 281 10.90 -8.18 3.31
C ASP A 281 10.62 -7.19 2.17
N LEU A 282 11.62 -6.38 1.79
CA LEU A 282 11.51 -5.45 0.66
C LEU A 282 11.38 -6.18 -0.69
N ASP A 283 12.07 -7.32 -0.85
CA ASP A 283 11.93 -8.19 -2.02
C ASP A 283 10.51 -8.75 -2.13
N LEU A 284 9.94 -9.19 -1.01
CA LEU A 284 8.57 -9.68 -0.94
C LEU A 284 7.57 -8.62 -1.41
N ILE A 285 7.67 -7.39 -0.88
CA ILE A 285 6.83 -6.26 -1.31
C ILE A 285 6.99 -6.01 -2.81
N ARG A 286 8.22 -6.07 -3.32
CA ARG A 286 8.48 -5.84 -4.74
C ARG A 286 7.89 -6.92 -5.64
N GLY A 287 7.95 -8.17 -5.20
CA GLY A 287 7.35 -9.32 -5.88
C GLY A 287 5.83 -9.25 -5.89
N GLU A 288 5.21 -8.96 -4.75
CA GLU A 288 3.76 -8.79 -4.61
C GLU A 288 3.24 -7.68 -5.52
N TRP A 289 3.86 -6.49 -5.46
CA TRP A 289 3.48 -5.34 -6.29
C TRP A 289 3.58 -5.64 -7.78
N SER A 290 4.70 -6.22 -8.22
CA SER A 290 4.93 -6.54 -9.63
C SER A 290 4.00 -7.64 -10.14
N GLY A 291 3.62 -8.59 -9.28
CA GLY A 291 2.65 -9.64 -9.59
C GLY A 291 1.25 -9.12 -9.90
N HIS A 292 0.89 -7.94 -9.40
CA HIS A 292 -0.44 -7.34 -9.54
C HIS A 292 -0.56 -6.38 -10.72
N ILE A 293 0.53 -6.19 -11.47
CA ILE A 293 0.55 -5.37 -12.70
C ILE A 293 0.58 -6.31 -13.89
N LYS A 294 -0.40 -6.12 -14.79
CA LYS A 294 -0.47 -6.86 -16.06
C LYS A 294 -0.17 -5.90 -17.21
N PRO A 295 1.02 -5.97 -17.83
CA PRO A 295 1.31 -5.18 -19.01
C PRO A 295 0.33 -5.50 -20.15
N PRO A 296 -0.02 -4.52 -21.01
CA PRO A 296 -0.72 -4.78 -22.26
C PRO A 296 0.05 -5.78 -23.12
N VAL A 297 -0.69 -6.72 -23.74
CA VAL A 297 -0.17 -7.71 -24.70
C VAL A 297 0.09 -7.05 -26.05
#